data_AF-A0A7K2P276-F1
#
_entry.id   AF-A0A7K2P276-F1
#
_cell.length_a   1.000
_cell.length_b   1.000
_cell.length_c   1.000
_cell.angle_alpha   90.00
_cell.angle_beta   90.00
_cell.angle_gamma   90.00
#
_symmetry.space_group_name_H-M   'P 1'
#
loop_
_entity.id
_entity.type
_entity.pdbx_description
1 polymer ?
#
loop_
_entity_poly.entity_id
_entity_poly.type
_entity_poly.pdbx_seq_one_letter_code
_entity_poly.pdbx_strand_id
1 'polypeptide(L)' 'TAWAASGAGRERPYGMDLGAVAGWARGLAGEVEGGGSVDAAARAPRLRG' A
#
# COMPACT_ATOMS: atom_id res chain seq x y z
N THR A 1 -3.32 9.06 -4.89
CA THR A 1 -2.21 9.38 -3.96
C THR A 1 -2.38 10.71 -3.25
N ALA A 2 -3.49 11.44 -3.44
CA ALA A 2 -3.76 12.71 -2.73
C ALA A 2 -3.67 12.60 -1.20
N TRP A 3 -4.04 11.45 -0.62
CA TRP A 3 -3.88 11.14 0.80
C TRP A 3 -2.42 11.18 1.30
N ALA A 4 -1.46 10.71 0.49
CA ALA A 4 -0.03 10.73 0.82
C ALA A 4 0.59 12.12 0.64
N ALA A 5 0.04 12.93 -0.27
CA ALA A 5 0.45 14.32 -0.50
C ALA A 5 -0.10 15.29 0.57
N SER A 6 -1.10 14.85 1.36
CA SER A 6 -1.73 15.68 2.40
C SER A 6 -0.86 15.70 3.66
N GLY A 7 0.02 16.71 3.75
CA GLY A 7 0.28 17.39 5.02
C GLY A 7 1.52 17.00 5.84
N ALA A 8 2.30 15.98 5.48
CA ALA A 8 3.45 15.64 6.32
C ALA A 8 4.74 16.39 5.96
N GLY A 9 4.95 16.82 4.71
CA GLY A 9 6.25 17.35 4.24
C GLY A 9 7.42 16.36 4.45
N ARG A 10 7.11 15.10 4.80
CA ARG A 10 8.05 14.03 5.11
C ARG A 10 8.02 13.06 3.95
N GLU A 11 9.18 12.79 3.37
CA GLU A 11 9.36 11.79 2.31
C GLU A 11 8.90 10.38 2.77
N ARG A 12 8.96 10.10 4.08
CA ARG A 12 8.51 8.84 4.71
C ARG A 12 7.76 9.11 6.03
N PRO A 13 6.44 9.34 6.01
CA PRO A 13 5.65 9.50 7.24
C PRO A 13 5.77 8.27 8.14
N TYR A 14 6.15 8.46 9.41
CA TYR A 14 6.40 7.36 10.36
C TYR A 14 7.39 6.28 9.87
N GLY A 15 8.28 6.63 8.94
CA GLY A 15 9.21 5.68 8.31
C GLY A 15 8.59 4.79 7.23
N MET A 16 7.31 4.99 6.89
CA MET A 16 6.59 4.19 5.90
C MET A 16 6.88 4.68 4.48
N ASP A 17 7.13 3.75 3.56
CA ASP A 17 7.18 4.01 2.13
C ASP A 17 5.76 3.97 1.55
N LEU A 18 5.14 5.15 1.41
CA LEU A 18 3.79 5.28 0.89
C LEU A 18 3.69 4.96 -0.61
N GLY A 19 4.79 5.10 -1.36
CA GLY A 19 4.84 4.73 -2.78
C GLY A 19 4.74 3.22 -2.94
N ALA A 20 5.52 2.48 -2.14
CA ALA A 20 5.45 1.03 -2.08
C ALA A 20 4.08 0.52 -1.63
N VAL A 21 3.48 1.13 -0.60
CA VAL A 21 2.12 0.77 -0.12
C VAL A 21 1.06 1.02 -1.20
N ALA A 22 1.14 2.15 -1.91
CA ALA A 22 0.20 2.45 -2.99
C ALA A 22 0.34 1.49 -4.18
N GLY A 23 1.57 1.09 -4.51
CA GLY A 23 1.84 0.08 -5.54
C GLY A 23 1.27 -1.29 -5.16
N TRP A 24 1.53 -1.72 -3.92
CA TRP A 24 0.95 -2.95 -3.36
C TRP A 24 -0.58 -2.95 -3.44
N ALA A 25 -1.23 -1.88 -2.98
CA ALA A 25 -2.70 -1.82 -2.91
C ALA A 25 -3.35 -1.94 -4.30
N ARG A 26 -2.73 -1.35 -5.33
CA ARG A 26 -3.22 -1.49 -6.72
C ARG A 26 -3.07 -2.92 -7.25
N GLY A 27 -1.96 -3.59 -6.96
CA GLY A 27 -1.76 -4.98 -7.34
C GLY A 27 -2.79 -5.91 -6.69
N LEU A 28 -3.02 -5.73 -5.39
CA LEU A 28 -4.07 -6.44 -4.65
C LEU A 28 -5.47 -6.18 -5.23
N ALA A 29 -5.79 -4.93 -5.56
CA ALA A 29 -7.07 -4.60 -6.18
C ALA A 29 -7.27 -5.37 -7.49
N GLY A 30 -6.25 -5.44 -8.36
CA GLY A 30 -6.32 -6.21 -9.60
C GLY A 30 -6.53 -7.72 -9.38
N GLU A 31 -5.90 -8.30 -8.35
CA GLU A 31 -6.08 -9.72 -7.98
C GLU A 31 -7.51 -10.00 -7.50
N VAL A 32 -8.08 -9.11 -6.67
CA VAL A 32 -9.45 -9.23 -6.17
C VAL A 32 -10.47 -8.97 -7.27
N GLU A 33 -10.25 -7.97 -8.13
CA GLU A 33 -11.11 -7.66 -9.29
C GLU A 33 -11.16 -8.83 -10.28
N GLY A 34 -10.06 -9.60 -10.39
CA GLY A 34 -10.01 -10.85 -11.15
C GLY A 34 -10.79 -12.03 -10.53
N GLY A 35 -11.42 -11.84 -9.37
CA GLY A 35 -12.21 -12.86 -8.68
C GLY A 35 -11.40 -13.82 -7.81
N GLY A 36 -10.10 -13.55 -7.59
CA GLY A 36 -9.26 -14.36 -6.74
C GLY A 36 -9.58 -14.20 -5.25
N SER A 37 -9.60 -15.30 -4.50
CA SER A 37 -9.58 -15.23 -3.03
C SER A 37 -8.18 -14.82 -2.58
N VAL A 38 -8.09 -13.81 -1.71
CA VAL A 38 -6.82 -13.32 -1.19
C VAL A 38 -6.73 -13.54 0.31
N ASP A 39 -5.63 -14.16 0.74
CA ASP A 39 -5.23 -14.18 2.14
C ASP A 39 -4.61 -12.82 2.51
N ALA A 40 -5.35 -12.06 3.33
CA ALA A 40 -4.93 -10.75 3.80
C ALA A 40 -3.63 -10.78 4.61
N ALA A 41 -3.39 -11.84 5.39
CA ALA A 41 -2.19 -11.96 6.21
C ALA A 41 -0.97 -12.27 5.33
N ALA A 42 -1.11 -13.17 4.36
CA ALA A 42 -0.05 -13.47 3.40
C ALA A 42 0.25 -12.29 2.47
N ARG A 43 -0.76 -11.49 2.13
CA ARG A 43 -0.60 -10.33 1.24
C ARG A 43 -0.22 -9.05 1.97
N ALA A 44 -0.21 -9.02 3.31
CA ALA A 44 0.07 -7.81 4.06
C ALA A 44 1.43 -7.19 3.67
N PRO A 45 1.48 -5.89 3.33
CA PRO A 45 2.73 -5.23 3.00
C PRO A 45 3.57 -5.06 4.26
N ARG A 46 4.88 -5.22 4.16
CA ARG A 46 5.78 -4.90 5.28
C ARG A 46 5.92 -3.39 5.37
N LEU A 47 5.18 -2.81 6.31
CA LEU A 47 5.05 -1.37 6.52
C LEU A 47 6.29 -0.68 7.09
N ARG A 48 7.29 -1.48 7.49
CA ARG A 48 8.60 -1.03 7.97
C ARG A 48 9.62 -1.71 7.07
N GLY A 49 10.21 -0.94 6.15
CA GLY A 49 11.46 -1.32 5.50
C GLY A 49 12.61 -1.26 6.48
#